data_AF-A0A521I7Q6-F1
#
_entry.id   AF-A0A521I7Q6-F1
#
_cell.length_a   1.000
_cell.length_b   1.000
_cell.length_c   1.000
_cell.angle_alpha   90.00
_cell.angle_beta   90.00
_cell.angle_gamma   90.00
#
_symmetry.space_group_name_H-M   'P 1'
#
loop_
_entity.id
_entity.type
_entity.pdbx_description
1 polymer ?
#
loop_
_entity_poly.entity_id
_entity_poly.type
_entity_poly.pdbx_seq_one_letter_code
_entity_poly.pdbx_strand_id
1 'polypeptide(L)' 'MAAYSLDTLLNRWGLHQLTPEQAIGQILLILHELEPRILRLEQAITAPRVAAPPPPPPPAVAPTPTANPRKRKPRRRVG' A
#
# COMPACT_ATOMS: atom_id res chain seq x y z
N MET A 1 -15.20 -14.02 15.66
CA MET A 1 -16.46 -13.46 15.15
C MET A 1 -17.44 -13.37 16.29
N ALA A 2 -17.62 -12.17 16.82
CA ALA A 2 -18.72 -11.89 17.73
C ALA A 2 -20.06 -12.21 17.04
N ALA A 3 -21.01 -12.75 17.80
CA ALA A 3 -22.32 -13.17 17.27
C ALA A 3 -23.24 -11.97 17.00
N TYR A 4 -22.96 -10.83 17.62
CA TYR A 4 -23.75 -9.60 17.52
C TYR A 4 -22.83 -8.40 17.28
N SER A 5 -23.31 -7.41 16.54
CA SER A 5 -22.72 -6.07 16.58
C SER A 5 -22.86 -5.48 18.00
N LEU A 6 -22.02 -4.50 18.34
CA LEU A 6 -22.08 -3.85 19.65
C LEU A 6 -23.47 -3.28 19.95
N ASP A 7 -24.10 -2.61 18.98
CA ASP A 7 -25.45 -2.06 19.14
C ASP A 7 -26.49 -3.14 19.43
N THR A 8 -26.41 -4.25 18.70
CA THR A 8 -27.32 -5.39 18.89
C THR A 8 -27.10 -6.06 20.24
N LEU A 9 -25.84 -6.16 20.67
CA LEU A 9 -25.45 -6.72 21.96
C LEU A 9 -26.00 -5.88 23.11
N LEU A 10 -25.80 -4.57 23.07
CA LEU A 10 -26.28 -3.63 24.09
C LEU A 10 -27.80 -3.62 24.18
N ASN A 11 -28.50 -3.65 23.03
CA ASN A 11 -29.95 -3.71 23.01
C ASN A 11 -30.47 -5.02 23.64
N ARG A 12 -29.91 -6.18 23.26
CA ARG A 12 -30.30 -7.48 23.83
C ARG A 12 -29.96 -7.59 25.31
N TRP A 13 -28.85 -7.02 25.75
CA TRP A 13 -28.47 -6.93 27.16
C TRP A 13 -29.47 -6.09 27.96
N GLY A 14 -29.85 -4.90 27.46
CA GLY A 14 -30.85 -4.04 28.08
C GLY A 14 -32.25 -4.67 28.16
N LEU A 15 -32.56 -5.60 27.26
CA LEU A 15 -33.79 -6.40 27.27
C LEU A 15 -33.69 -7.67 28.12
N HIS A 16 -32.60 -7.87 28.87
CA HIS A 16 -32.34 -9.08 29.67
C HIS A 16 -32.37 -10.40 28.87
N GLN A 17 -32.08 -10.34 27.57
CA GLN A 17 -32.09 -11.52 26.67
C GLN A 17 -30.76 -12.27 26.65
N LEU A 18 -29.76 -11.79 27.39
CA LEU A 18 -28.43 -12.37 27.51
C LEU A 18 -28.07 -12.48 28.98
N THR A 19 -27.33 -13.51 29.36
CA THR A 19 -26.73 -13.60 30.70
C THR A 19 -25.48 -12.72 30.80
N PRO A 20 -25.08 -12.27 32.00
CA PRO A 20 -23.88 -11.47 32.19
C PRO A 20 -22.65 -12.08 31.51
N GLU A 21 -22.50 -13.39 31.63
CA GLU A 21 -21.40 -14.15 31.05
C GLU A 21 -21.44 -14.11 29.52
N GLN A 22 -22.63 -14.22 28.92
CA GLN A 22 -22.79 -14.11 27.47
C GLN A 22 -22.46 -12.70 26.98
N ALA A 23 -22.93 -11.66 27.67
CA ALA A 23 -22.66 -10.28 27.28
C ALA A 23 -21.16 -9.94 27.40
N ILE A 24 -20.53 -10.36 28.50
CA ILE A 24 -19.08 -10.21 28.71
C ILE A 24 -18.30 -10.94 27.60
N GLY A 25 -18.66 -12.19 27.31
CA GLY A 25 -17.99 -12.97 26.26
C GLY A 25 -18.07 -12.28 24.89
N GLN A 26 -19.24 -11.72 24.54
CA GLN A 26 -19.41 -10.99 23.29
C GLN A 26 -18.62 -9.68 23.27
N ILE A 27 -18.59 -8.92 24.38
CA ILE A 27 -17.77 -7.70 24.49
C ILE A 27 -16.28 -8.03 24.28
N LEU A 28 -15.78 -9.08 24.93
CA LEU A 28 -14.38 -9.48 24.80
C LEU A 28 -14.01 -9.86 23.35
N LEU A 29 -14.90 -10.56 22.64
CA LEU A 29 -14.71 -10.88 21.23
C LEU A 29 -14.68 -9.62 20.35
N ILE A 30 -15.57 -8.66 20.60
CA ILE A 30 -15.60 -7.38 19.87
C ILE A 30 -14.29 -6.62 20.10
N LEU A 31 -13.81 -6.55 21.35
CA LEU A 31 -12.56 -5.87 21.69
C LEU A 31 -11.35 -6.51 21.00
N HIS A 32 -11.27 -7.84 21.03
CA HIS A 32 -10.20 -8.59 20.37
C HIS A 32 -10.16 -8.36 18.86
N GLU A 33 -11.30 -8.13 18.21
CA GLU A 33 -11.37 -7.81 16.78
C GLU A 33 -11.04 -6.33 16.48
N LEU A 34 -11.32 -5.42 17.41
CA LEU A 34 -11.05 -3.99 17.25
C LEU A 34 -9.59 -3.62 17.48
N GLU A 35 -8.93 -4.24 18.45
CA GLU A 35 -7.52 -3.99 18.78
C GLU A 35 -6.58 -4.04 17.55
N PRO A 36 -6.53 -5.12 16.73
CA PRO A 36 -5.66 -5.16 15.56
C PRO A 36 -6.07 -4.16 14.47
N ARG A 37 -7.35 -3.77 14.41
CA ARG A 37 -7.81 -2.76 13.44
C ARG A 37 -7.32 -1.37 13.82
N ILE A 38 -7.40 -1.03 15.10
CA ILE A 38 -6.88 0.25 15.62
C ILE A 38 -5.37 0.31 15.39
N LEU A 39 -4.62 -0.73 15.75
CA LEU A 39 -3.17 -0.79 15.51
C LEU A 39 -2.80 -0.57 14.04
N ARG A 40 -3.55 -1.17 13.10
CA ARG A 40 -3.31 -0.96 11.66
C ARG A 40 -3.62 0.48 11.22
N LEU A 41 -4.66 1.08 11.77
CA LEU A 41 -5.00 2.47 11.45
C LEU A 41 -3.96 3.44 12.02
N GLU A 42 -3.50 3.21 13.25
CA GLU A 42 -2.40 3.98 13.87
C GLU A 42 -1.11 3.86 13.06
N GLN A 43 -0.77 2.64 12.61
CA GLN A 43 0.36 2.42 11.70
C GLN A 43 0.18 3.14 10.38
N ALA A 44 -1.02 3.13 9.78
CA ALA A 44 -1.28 3.80 8.52
C ALA A 44 -1.20 5.33 8.63
N ILE A 45 -1.59 5.90 9.77
CA ILE A 45 -1.50 7.34 10.05
C ILE A 45 -0.05 7.74 10.36
N THR A 46 0.68 6.89 11.10
CA THR A 46 2.05 7.17 11.55
C THR A 46 3.09 6.87 10.48
N ALA A 47 2.80 5.96 9.55
CA ALA A 47 3.69 5.65 8.45
C ALA A 47 3.94 6.94 7.64
N PRO A 48 5.19 7.41 7.52
CA PRO A 48 5.48 8.48 6.59
C PRO A 48 5.00 8.02 5.23
N ARG A 49 4.24 8.88 4.53
CA ARG A 49 3.93 8.69 3.12
C ARG A 49 5.28 8.53 2.43
N VAL A 50 5.69 7.28 2.19
CA VAL A 50 6.88 6.99 1.39
C VAL A 50 6.54 7.63 0.06
N ALA A 51 7.16 8.78 -0.21
CA ALA A 51 7.08 9.42 -1.50
C ALA A 51 7.38 8.30 -2.49
N ALA A 52 6.43 8.03 -3.39
CA ALA A 52 6.59 7.01 -4.40
C ALA A 52 8.02 7.09 -4.95
N PRO A 53 8.77 5.98 -5.03
CA PRO A 53 10.13 6.03 -5.56
C PRO A 53 10.07 6.82 -6.88
N PRO A 54 10.98 7.79 -7.07
CA PRO A 54 10.94 8.63 -8.25
C PRO A 54 10.81 7.74 -9.48
N PRO A 55 9.93 8.10 -10.45
CA PRO A 55 9.73 7.27 -11.62
C PRO A 55 11.09 6.94 -12.24
N PRO A 56 11.31 5.69 -12.70
CA PRO A 56 12.59 5.30 -13.28
C PRO A 56 12.95 6.30 -14.38
N PRO A 57 14.23 6.71 -14.48
CA PRO A 57 14.64 7.62 -15.54
C PRO A 57 14.23 7.02 -16.89
N PRO A 58 13.76 7.83 -17.85
CA PRO A 58 13.40 7.34 -19.17
C PRO A 58 14.60 6.56 -19.74
N PRO A 59 14.37 5.44 -20.46
CA PRO A 59 15.44 4.61 -20.99
C PRO A 59 16.41 5.51 -21.74
N ALA A 60 17.69 5.46 -21.34
CA ALA A 60 18.73 6.25 -21.98
C ALA A 60 18.66 6.00 -23.48
N VAL A 61 18.30 7.04 -24.24
CA VAL A 61 18.36 7.00 -25.69
C VAL A 61 19.79 6.65 -26.03
N ALA A 62 20.01 5.46 -26.60
CA ALA A 62 21.32 4.99 -27.00
C ALA A 62 22.03 6.11 -27.78
N PRO A 63 23.33 6.38 -27.54
CA PRO A 63 24.03 7.39 -28.30
C PRO A 63 23.94 7.02 -29.79
N THR A 64 23.21 7.83 -30.55
CA THR A 64 23.20 7.80 -32.00
C THR A 64 24.64 7.73 -32.48
N PRO A 65 25.02 6.76 -33.34
CA PRO A 65 26.38 6.70 -33.84
C PRO A 65 26.65 8.00 -34.60
N THR A 66 27.59 8.78 -34.07
CA THR A 66 28.11 9.98 -34.72
C THR A 66 28.61 9.57 -36.11
N ALA A 67 27.95 10.09 -37.14
CA ALA A 67 28.37 9.91 -38.51
C ALA A 67 29.70 10.64 -38.70
N ASN A 68 30.79 9.89 -38.56
CA ASN A 68 32.15 10.36 -38.75
C ASN A 68 32.34 10.83 -40.21
N PRO A 69 32.51 12.14 -40.48
CA PRO A 69 32.73 12.59 -41.83
C PRO A 69 34.23 12.61 -42.14
N ARG A 70 34.57 11.97 -43.26
CA ARG A 70 35.78 12.20 -44.08
C ARG A 70 37.05 11.44 -43.70
N LYS A 71 37.09 10.17 -44.10
CA LYS A 71 38.20 9.69 -44.94
C LYS A 71 37.88 10.02 -46.41
N ARG A 72 38.54 11.01 -47.00
CA ARG A 72 38.71 11.11 -48.46
C ARG A 72 40.17 11.49 -48.78
N LYS A 73 40.98 10.46 -49.04
CA LYS A 73 42.26 10.57 -49.73
C LYS A 73 42.00 11.03 -51.18
N PRO A 74 42.72 12.01 -51.73
CA PRO A 74 42.67 12.28 -53.16
C PRO A 74 43.55 11.26 -53.89
N ARG A 75 42.92 10.45 -54.77
CA ARG A 75 43.60 9.63 -55.78
C ARG A 75 43.54 10.44 -57.08
N ARG A 76 44.60 11.17 -57.42
CA ARG A 76 44.76 11.75 -58.76
C ARG A 76 45.38 10.70 -59.68
N ARG A 77 44.74 10.56 -60.83
CA ARG A 77 44.94 9.54 -61.85
C ARG A 77 46.02 10.02 -62.83
N VAL A 78 46.72 9.06 -63.39
CA VAL A 78 47.73 9.14 -64.45
C VAL A 78 47.16 9.82 -65.72
N GLY A 79 48.03 10.59 -66.36
CA GLY A 79 47.92 11.16 -67.69
C GLY A 79 49.24 11.84 -68.00
#